data_AF-A0A378AF75-F1
#
_entry.id   AF-A0A378AF75-F1
#
_cell.length_a   1.000
_cell.length_b   1.000
_cell.length_c   1.000
_cell.angle_alpha   90.00
_cell.angle_beta   90.00
_cell.angle_gamma   90.00
#
_symmetry.space_group_name_H-M   'P 1'
#
loop_
_entity.id
_entity.type
_entity.pdbx_description
1 polymer ?
#
loop_
_entity_poly.entity_id
_entity_poly.type
_entity_poly.pdbx_seq_one_letter_code
_entity_poly.pdbx_strand_id
1 'polypeptide(L)'
;MTLDAVTLQIISNIIVLIGVLVAIITIVYNVRTAKKTQTAVFLFESRKDKDYIESLHILKKAHQSGKSFRSYVFPIEGTSITEQEMDERRKFQYILNFYERVAVSIRQGIYNEEMIKRTSYTTVIETWDIAEPLIRAIREKNKLRNYLSRI
;
A
#
# COMPACT_ATOMS: atom_id res chain seq x y z
N MET A 1 35.30 -16.68 51.26
CA MET A 1 35.35 -15.27 50.77
C MET A 1 33.90 -14.81 50.62
N THR A 2 33.37 -14.06 51.58
CA THR A 2 31.99 -13.54 51.53
C THR A 2 31.98 -12.30 50.64
N LEU A 3 31.12 -12.28 49.64
CA LEU A 3 30.90 -11.07 48.81
C LEU A 3 30.38 -9.96 49.72
N ASP A 4 31.02 -8.79 49.65
CA ASP A 4 30.59 -7.62 50.41
C ASP A 4 29.32 -7.01 49.80
N ALA A 5 28.60 -6.22 50.59
CA ALA A 5 27.30 -5.68 50.22
C ALA A 5 27.34 -4.80 48.95
N VAL A 6 28.46 -4.09 48.71
CA VAL A 6 28.62 -3.25 47.51
C VAL A 6 28.74 -4.12 46.26
N THR A 7 29.51 -5.20 46.32
CA THR A 7 29.62 -6.15 45.21
C THR A 7 28.27 -6.81 44.87
N LEU A 8 27.48 -7.18 45.88
CA LEU A 8 26.12 -7.71 45.66
C LEU A 8 25.18 -6.68 45.02
N GLN A 9 25.27 -5.41 45.42
CA GLN A 9 24.46 -4.34 44.85
C GLN A 9 24.84 -4.02 43.39
N ILE A 10 26.14 -4.04 43.07
CA ILE A 10 26.62 -3.89 41.68
C ILE A 10 26.08 -5.03 40.80
N ILE A 11 26.18 -6.28 41.27
CA ILE A 11 25.66 -7.45 40.55
C ILE A 11 24.14 -7.31 40.32
N SER A 12 23.39 -6.91 41.35
CA SER A 12 21.94 -6.69 41.22
C SER A 12 21.59 -5.64 40.17
N ASN A 13 22.29 -4.49 40.19
CA ASN A 13 22.08 -3.43 39.21
C ASN A 13 22.40 -3.88 37.77
N ILE A 14 23.46 -4.69 37.59
CA ILE A 14 23.81 -5.27 36.28
C ILE A 14 22.70 -6.21 35.79
N ILE A 15 22.17 -7.07 36.66
CA ILE A 15 21.08 -7.99 36.31
C ILE A 15 19.84 -7.20 35.87
N VAL A 16 19.47 -6.16 36.60
CA VAL A 16 18.34 -5.28 36.24
C VAL A 16 18.57 -4.62 34.89
N LEU A 17 19.78 -4.08 34.64
CA LEU A 17 20.13 -3.46 33.37
C LEU A 17 20.00 -4.45 32.20
N ILE A 18 20.49 -5.69 32.37
CA ILE A 18 20.35 -6.76 31.36
C ILE A 18 18.87 -7.06 31.12
N GLY A 19 18.06 -7.18 32.18
CA GLY A 19 16.62 -7.39 32.06
C GLY A 19 15.93 -6.31 31.22
N VAL A 20 16.26 -5.04 31.46
CA VAL A 20 15.75 -3.90 30.68
C VAL A 20 16.18 -3.99 29.21
N LEU A 21 17.45 -4.31 28.94
CA LEU A 21 17.95 -4.46 27.57
C LEU A 21 17.25 -5.59 26.82
N VAL A 22 17.09 -6.77 27.46
CA VAL A 22 16.37 -7.91 26.87
C VAL A 22 14.91 -7.54 26.58
N ALA A 23 14.24 -6.82 27.49
CA ALA A 23 12.87 -6.37 27.27
C ALA A 23 12.76 -5.43 26.06
N ILE A 24 13.66 -4.43 25.94
CA ILE A 24 13.71 -3.51 24.80
C ILE A 24 13.91 -4.28 23.49
N ILE A 25 14.90 -5.17 23.46
CA ILE A 25 15.18 -6.01 22.28
C ILE A 25 13.93 -6.82 21.92
N THR A 26 13.30 -7.49 22.88
CA THR A 26 12.11 -8.30 22.68
C THR A 26 10.96 -7.50 22.09
N ILE A 27 10.68 -6.30 22.60
CA ILE A 27 9.63 -5.41 22.07
C ILE A 27 9.94 -5.04 20.61
N VAL A 28 11.18 -4.67 20.30
CA VAL A 28 11.59 -4.32 18.94
C VAL A 28 11.42 -5.49 17.98
N TYR A 29 11.83 -6.70 18.38
CA TYR A 29 11.65 -7.91 17.57
C TYR A 29 10.18 -8.24 17.38
N ASN A 30 9.36 -8.16 18.43
CA ASN A 30 7.92 -8.42 18.34
C ASN A 30 7.22 -7.45 17.39
N VAL A 31 7.53 -6.15 17.46
CA VAL A 31 7.00 -5.15 16.53
C VAL A 31 7.42 -5.46 15.09
N ARG A 32 8.69 -5.81 14.85
CA ARG A 32 9.18 -6.19 13.52
C ARG A 32 8.47 -7.44 12.98
N THR A 33 8.32 -8.47 13.81
CA THR A 33 7.62 -9.71 13.45
C THR A 33 6.15 -9.44 13.14
N ALA A 34 5.46 -8.65 13.95
CA ALA A 34 4.06 -8.29 13.73
C ALA A 34 3.85 -7.59 12.37
N LYS A 35 4.71 -6.62 12.02
CA LYS A 35 4.67 -5.95 10.70
C LYS A 35 4.86 -6.95 9.56
N LYS A 36 5.84 -7.86 9.67
CA LYS A 36 6.09 -8.90 8.66
C LYS A 36 4.89 -9.84 8.51
N THR A 37 4.29 -10.28 9.61
CA THR A 37 3.10 -11.14 9.61
C THR A 37 1.92 -10.45 8.95
N GLN A 38 1.61 -9.20 9.33
CA GLN A 38 0.53 -8.42 8.69
C GLN A 38 0.76 -8.24 7.20
N THR A 39 2.00 -7.99 6.79
CA THR A 39 2.36 -7.86 5.37
C THR A 39 2.20 -9.18 4.62
N ALA A 40 2.58 -10.31 5.23
CA ALA A 40 2.42 -11.63 4.64
C ALA A 40 0.94 -11.98 4.43
N VAL A 41 0.09 -11.71 5.43
CA VAL A 41 -1.37 -11.89 5.33
C VAL A 41 -1.93 -11.03 4.20
N PHE A 42 -1.59 -9.74 4.19
CA PHE A 42 -2.01 -8.83 3.12
C PHE A 42 -1.61 -9.33 1.72
N LEU A 43 -0.35 -9.74 1.53
CA LEU A 43 0.13 -10.25 0.24
C LEU A 43 -0.58 -11.54 -0.17
N PHE A 44 -0.90 -12.40 0.79
CA PHE A 44 -1.63 -13.64 0.54
C PHE A 44 -3.10 -13.39 0.19
N GLU A 45 -3.76 -12.50 0.91
CA GLU A 45 -5.14 -12.07 0.63
C GLU A 45 -5.23 -11.39 -0.74
N SER A 46 -4.29 -10.49 -1.05
CA SER A 46 -4.23 -9.82 -2.34
C SER A 46 -4.07 -10.79 -3.52
N ARG A 47 -3.37 -11.91 -3.32
CA ARG A 47 -3.24 -12.97 -4.34
C ARG A 47 -4.53 -13.78 -4.54
N LYS A 48 -5.45 -13.77 -3.57
CA LYS A 48 -6.74 -14.48 -3.65
C LYS A 48 -7.90 -13.55 -4.01
N ASP A 49 -7.67 -12.26 -3.91
CA ASP A 49 -8.61 -11.22 -4.28
C ASP A 49 -8.86 -11.24 -5.79
N LYS A 50 -10.03 -11.75 -6.17
CA LYS A 50 -10.46 -11.83 -7.57
C LYS A 50 -10.64 -10.44 -8.19
N ASP A 51 -11.14 -9.49 -7.42
CA ASP A 51 -11.35 -8.12 -7.90
C ASP A 51 -10.00 -7.44 -8.17
N TYR A 52 -8.98 -7.69 -7.34
CA TYR A 52 -7.63 -7.21 -7.61
C TYR A 52 -7.05 -7.80 -8.90
N ILE A 53 -7.11 -9.12 -9.06
CA ILE A 53 -6.57 -9.81 -10.25
C ILE A 53 -7.30 -9.36 -11.51
N GLU A 54 -8.63 -9.30 -11.46
CA GLU A 54 -9.46 -8.87 -12.58
C GLU A 54 -9.20 -7.40 -12.92
N SER A 55 -9.09 -6.52 -11.92
CA SER A 55 -8.81 -5.11 -12.15
C SER A 55 -7.46 -4.87 -12.79
N LEU A 56 -6.43 -5.63 -12.40
CA LEU A 56 -5.12 -5.62 -13.08
C LEU A 56 -5.24 -6.07 -14.54
N HIS A 57 -6.00 -7.14 -14.80
CA HIS A 57 -6.20 -7.64 -16.15
C HIS A 57 -6.93 -6.62 -17.03
N ILE A 58 -8.01 -6.02 -16.52
CA ILE A 58 -8.79 -5.00 -17.22
C ILE A 58 -7.97 -3.74 -17.49
N LEU A 59 -7.14 -3.30 -16.54
CA LEU A 59 -6.22 -2.19 -16.74
C LEU A 59 -5.23 -2.45 -17.88
N LYS A 60 -4.60 -3.65 -17.90
CA LYS A 60 -3.68 -4.04 -18.97
C LYS A 60 -4.40 -4.15 -20.32
N LYS A 61 -5.59 -4.76 -20.35
CA LYS A 61 -6.41 -4.90 -21.56
C LYS A 61 -6.81 -3.53 -22.13
N ALA A 62 -7.22 -2.60 -21.26
CA ALA A 62 -7.58 -1.25 -21.68
C ALA A 62 -6.37 -0.50 -22.27
N HIS A 63 -5.19 -0.64 -21.67
CA HIS A 63 -3.96 -0.08 -22.23
C HIS A 63 -3.60 -0.67 -23.59
N GLN A 64 -3.67 -1.99 -23.73
CA GLN A 64 -3.39 -2.70 -24.98
C GLN A 64 -4.39 -2.38 -26.09
N SER A 65 -5.63 -1.99 -25.75
CA SER A 65 -6.62 -1.57 -26.73
C SER A 65 -6.26 -0.27 -27.46
N GLY A 66 -5.28 0.49 -26.96
CA GLY A 66 -4.91 1.81 -27.49
C GLY A 66 -5.89 2.93 -27.13
N LYS A 67 -6.99 2.60 -26.42
CA LYS A 67 -7.95 3.58 -25.95
C LYS A 67 -7.31 4.50 -24.90
N SER A 68 -7.50 5.80 -25.06
CA SER A 68 -6.96 6.79 -24.11
C SER A 68 -7.64 6.67 -22.76
N PHE A 69 -6.87 6.47 -21.68
CA PHE A 69 -7.40 6.52 -20.32
C PHE A 69 -8.09 7.84 -19.98
N ARG A 70 -7.74 8.93 -20.66
CA ARG A 70 -8.37 10.24 -20.49
C ARG A 70 -9.87 10.22 -20.84
N SER A 71 -10.29 9.41 -21.82
CA SER A 71 -11.70 9.31 -22.23
C SER A 71 -12.59 8.70 -21.16
N TYR A 72 -12.01 7.94 -20.21
CA TYR A 72 -12.75 7.39 -19.07
C TYR A 72 -13.03 8.44 -17.99
N VAL A 73 -12.27 9.53 -17.95
CA VAL A 73 -12.41 10.61 -16.95
C VAL A 73 -13.22 11.78 -17.50
N PHE A 74 -12.95 12.11 -18.76
CA PHE A 74 -13.60 13.16 -19.56
C PHE A 74 -14.32 12.50 -20.74
N PRO A 75 -15.55 11.99 -20.53
CA PRO A 75 -16.34 11.45 -21.64
C PRO A 75 -16.66 12.56 -22.65
N ILE A 76 -16.73 12.18 -23.93
CA ILE A 76 -17.15 13.10 -25.00
C ILE A 76 -18.63 13.43 -24.79
N GLU A 77 -18.99 14.71 -24.88
CA GLU A 77 -20.37 15.16 -24.72
C GLU A 77 -21.29 14.47 -25.75
N GLY A 78 -22.44 13.98 -25.29
CA GLY A 78 -23.43 13.31 -26.14
C GLY A 78 -23.23 11.80 -26.34
N THR A 79 -22.18 11.18 -25.79
CA THR A 79 -22.01 9.71 -25.82
C THR A 79 -22.53 9.07 -24.53
N SER A 80 -23.46 8.12 -24.62
CA SER A 80 -23.91 7.32 -23.48
C SER A 80 -22.78 6.37 -23.06
N ILE A 81 -22.40 6.42 -21.77
CA ILE A 81 -21.43 5.47 -21.20
C ILE A 81 -22.05 4.08 -21.24
N THR A 82 -21.35 3.12 -21.84
CA THR A 82 -21.83 1.73 -21.90
C THR A 82 -21.68 1.05 -20.54
N GLU A 83 -22.45 -0.01 -20.28
CA GLU A 83 -22.30 -0.81 -19.05
C GLU A 83 -20.88 -1.37 -18.89
N GLN A 84 -20.26 -1.78 -20.01
CA GLN A 84 -18.88 -2.23 -20.04
C GLN A 84 -17.90 -1.12 -19.60
N GLU A 85 -18.06 0.11 -20.10
CA GLU A 85 -17.22 1.23 -19.68
C GLU A 85 -17.42 1.59 -18.21
N MET A 86 -18.63 1.46 -17.69
CA MET A 86 -18.90 1.64 -16.27
C MET A 86 -18.18 0.59 -15.42
N ASP A 87 -18.18 -0.67 -15.85
CA ASP A 87 -17.47 -1.74 -15.16
C ASP A 87 -15.95 -1.53 -15.19
N GLU A 88 -15.38 -1.21 -16.35
CA GLU A 88 -13.95 -0.88 -16.51
C GLU A 88 -13.54 0.27 -15.57
N ARG A 89 -14.37 1.32 -15.46
CA ARG A 89 -14.13 2.43 -14.51
C ARG A 89 -14.11 1.97 -13.06
N ARG A 90 -15.04 1.08 -12.66
CA ARG A 90 -15.07 0.54 -11.30
C ARG A 90 -13.81 -0.27 -11.00
N LYS A 91 -13.36 -1.10 -11.94
CA LYS A 91 -12.12 -1.88 -11.82
C LYS A 91 -10.88 -0.98 -11.77
N PHE A 92 -10.82 0.09 -12.56
CA PHE A 92 -9.75 1.09 -12.43
C PHE A 92 -9.74 1.78 -11.07
N GLN A 93 -10.92 2.15 -10.56
CA GLN A 93 -11.02 2.75 -9.23
C GLN A 93 -10.56 1.77 -8.14
N TYR A 94 -10.92 0.49 -8.27
CA TYR A 94 -10.49 -0.55 -7.34
C TYR A 94 -8.96 -0.66 -7.26
N ILE A 95 -8.27 -0.78 -8.41
CA ILE A 95 -6.81 -0.96 -8.40
C ILE A 95 -6.06 0.28 -7.91
N LEU A 96 -6.57 1.48 -8.22
CA LEU A 96 -6.00 2.72 -7.71
C LEU A 96 -6.16 2.83 -6.19
N ASN A 97 -7.35 2.53 -5.66
CA ASN A 97 -7.61 2.52 -4.22
C ASN A 97 -6.77 1.45 -3.51
N PHE A 98 -6.58 0.30 -4.14
CA PHE A 98 -5.72 -0.77 -3.60
C PHE A 98 -4.30 -0.26 -3.38
N TYR A 99 -3.68 0.36 -4.40
CA TYR A 99 -2.31 0.86 -4.28
C TYR A 99 -2.20 2.12 -3.40
N GLU A 100 -3.25 2.94 -3.33
CA GLU A 100 -3.32 4.03 -2.35
C GLU A 100 -3.29 3.49 -0.92
N ARG A 101 -4.09 2.47 -0.61
CA ARG A 101 -4.08 1.79 0.69
C ARG A 101 -2.71 1.20 1.00
N VAL A 102 -2.06 0.55 0.02
CA VAL A 102 -0.69 0.02 0.19
C VAL A 102 0.28 1.15 0.54
N ALA A 103 0.26 2.26 -0.20
CA ALA A 103 1.14 3.39 0.03
C ALA A 103 0.92 4.02 1.42
N VAL A 104 -0.34 4.20 1.83
CA VAL A 104 -0.68 4.70 3.17
C VAL A 104 -0.20 3.74 4.26
N SER A 105 -0.44 2.43 4.13
CA SER A 105 -0.01 1.44 5.12
C SER A 105 1.51 1.33 5.26
N ILE A 106 2.26 1.49 4.16
CA ILE A 106 3.72 1.61 4.21
C ILE A 106 4.13 2.90 4.94
N ARG A 107 3.52 4.03 4.58
CA ARG A 107 3.81 5.34 5.19
C ARG A 107 3.53 5.36 6.70
N GLN A 108 2.48 4.68 7.15
CA GLN A 108 2.15 4.54 8.57
C GLN A 108 2.97 3.45 9.28
N GLY A 109 3.88 2.77 8.57
CA GLY A 109 4.73 1.73 9.13
C GLY A 109 3.99 0.46 9.54
N ILE A 110 2.78 0.23 9.04
CA ILE A 110 1.98 -0.98 9.28
C ILE A 110 2.60 -2.14 8.51
N TYR A 111 2.90 -1.92 7.23
CA TYR A 111 3.51 -2.93 6.37
C TYR A 111 5.03 -2.81 6.31
N ASN A 112 5.67 -3.95 6.08
CA ASN A 112 7.09 -4.05 5.78
C ASN A 112 7.30 -3.75 4.28
N GLU A 113 7.82 -2.56 4.00
CA GLU A 113 8.05 -2.08 2.63
C GLU A 113 8.96 -3.02 1.81
N GLU A 114 9.99 -3.57 2.44
CA GLU A 114 10.94 -4.48 1.78
C GLU A 114 10.26 -5.76 1.29
N MET A 115 9.36 -6.35 2.08
CA MET A 115 8.58 -7.52 1.66
C MET A 115 7.68 -7.21 0.48
N ILE A 116 7.02 -6.04 0.46
CA ILE A 116 6.17 -5.62 -0.65
C ILE A 116 7.00 -5.43 -1.92
N LYS A 117 8.13 -4.72 -1.83
CA LYS A 117 9.06 -4.54 -2.95
C LYS A 117 9.52 -5.90 -3.50
N ARG A 118 10.03 -6.79 -2.65
CA ARG A 118 10.50 -8.12 -3.09
C ARG A 118 9.41 -8.98 -3.74
N THR A 119 8.15 -8.81 -3.36
CA THR A 119 7.04 -9.67 -3.84
C THR A 119 6.34 -9.10 -5.07
N SER A 120 6.27 -7.77 -5.20
CA SER A 120 5.34 -7.12 -6.15
C SER A 120 5.96 -5.95 -6.90
N TYR A 121 7.28 -5.74 -6.84
CA TYR A 121 7.96 -4.61 -7.51
C TYR A 121 7.54 -4.45 -8.97
N THR A 122 7.72 -5.49 -9.78
CA THR A 122 7.41 -5.44 -11.22
C THR A 122 5.94 -5.08 -11.46
N THR A 123 5.01 -5.73 -10.76
CA THR A 123 3.58 -5.46 -10.92
C THR A 123 3.23 -4.01 -10.53
N VAL A 124 3.80 -3.49 -9.46
CA VAL A 124 3.57 -2.10 -9.01
C VAL A 124 4.08 -1.10 -10.04
N ILE A 125 5.31 -1.29 -10.55
CA ILE A 125 5.91 -0.38 -11.54
C ILE A 125 5.15 -0.44 -12.87
N GLU A 126 4.88 -1.64 -13.39
CA GLU A 126 4.08 -1.78 -14.62
C GLU A 126 2.69 -1.15 -14.47
N THR A 127 2.04 -1.35 -13.32
CA THR A 127 0.72 -0.76 -13.06
C THR A 127 0.80 0.76 -13.00
N TRP A 128 1.85 1.31 -12.38
CA TRP A 128 2.09 2.75 -12.35
C TRP A 128 2.26 3.31 -13.77
N ASP A 129 3.13 2.70 -14.57
CA ASP A 129 3.42 3.16 -15.94
C ASP A 129 2.16 3.17 -16.81
N ILE A 130 1.30 2.15 -16.66
CA ILE A 130 0.02 2.06 -17.36
C ILE A 130 -1.00 3.07 -16.83
N ALA A 131 -1.12 3.20 -15.51
CA ALA A 131 -2.17 4.00 -14.87
C ALA A 131 -1.83 5.50 -14.76
N GLU A 132 -0.58 5.90 -14.98
CA GLU A 132 -0.14 7.29 -14.86
C GLU A 132 -1.04 8.28 -15.65
N PRO A 133 -1.39 8.04 -16.92
CA PRO A 133 -2.26 8.95 -17.67
C PRO A 133 -3.66 9.08 -17.05
N LEU A 134 -4.19 7.97 -16.51
CA LEU A 134 -5.47 7.95 -15.81
C LEU A 134 -5.42 8.78 -14.52
N ILE A 135 -4.38 8.57 -13.71
CA ILE A 135 -4.16 9.30 -12.45
C ILE A 135 -4.04 10.81 -12.73
N ARG A 136 -3.26 11.19 -13.76
CA ARG A 136 -3.12 12.59 -14.18
C ARG A 136 -4.47 13.20 -14.57
N ALA A 137 -5.27 12.50 -15.36
CA ALA A 137 -6.61 12.96 -15.77
C ALA A 137 -7.56 13.11 -14.56
N ILE A 138 -7.57 12.16 -13.62
CA ILE A 138 -8.38 12.25 -12.40
C ILE A 138 -7.96 13.46 -11.54
N ARG A 139 -6.65 13.68 -11.37
CA ARG A 139 -6.13 14.83 -10.62
C ARG A 139 -6.54 16.16 -11.24
N GLU A 140 -6.51 16.25 -12.57
CA GLU A 140 -6.96 17.44 -13.31
C GLU A 140 -8.46 17.69 -13.10
N LYS A 141 -9.30 16.66 -13.27
CA LYS A 141 -10.75 16.75 -13.01
C LYS A 141 -11.05 17.21 -11.59
N ASN A 142 -10.33 16.69 -10.60
CA ASN A 142 -10.50 17.10 -9.20
C ASN A 142 -10.07 18.56 -8.95
N LYS A 143 -8.99 19.02 -9.57
CA LYS A 143 -8.59 20.44 -9.50
C LYS A 143 -9.64 21.37 -10.10
N LEU A 144 -10.18 21.03 -11.28
CA LEU A 144 -11.25 21.79 -11.93
C LEU A 144 -12.50 21.85 -11.06
N ARG A 145 -12.92 20.71 -10.50
CA ARG A 145 -14.07 20.65 -9.58
C ARG A 145 -13.88 21.55 -8.36
N ASN A 146 -12.70 21.53 -7.75
CA ASN A 146 -12.39 22.36 -6.57
C ASN A 146 -12.32 23.86 -6.90
N TYR A 147 -11.98 24.22 -8.13
CA TYR A 147 -12.02 25.61 -8.60
C TYR A 147 -13.46 26.08 -8.83
N LEU A 148 -14.29 25.27 -9.47
CA LEU A 148 -15.70 25.57 -9.73
C LEU A 148 -16.56 25.64 -8.46
N SER A 149 -16.21 24.90 -7.41
CA SER A 149 -16.91 24.96 -6.10
C SER A 149 -16.52 26.18 -5.25
N ARG A 150 -15.63 27.05 -5.74
CA ARG A 150 -15.16 28.27 -5.05
C ARG A 150 -15.64 29.56 -5.72
N ILE A 151 -16.37 29.44 -6.83
CA ILE A 151 -17.07 30.52 -7.54
C ILE A 151 -18.55 30.41 -7.16
#